data_AF-A0A7S1GLM3-F1
#
_entry.id   AF-A0A7S1GLM3-F1
#
_cell.length_a   1.000
_cell.length_b   1.000
_cell.length_c   1.000
_cell.angle_alpha   90.00
_cell.angle_beta   90.00
_cell.angle_gamma   90.00
#
_symmetry.space_group_name_H-M   'P 1'
#
loop_
_entity.id
_entity.type
_entity.pdbx_description
1 polymer ?
#
loop_
_entity_poly.entity_id
_entity_poly.type
_entity_poly.pdbx_seq_one_letter_code
_entity_poly.pdbx_strand_id
1 'polypeptide(L)'
;STLTLVDHNDDNIVAATVVGSTHCTTITRTRPHIHFISSKLNNSTIQNMNSVRFIAALLSLLQAVSAFAPLPAFSQDVAVRQSTTRLQLDFLQNIFGGGGDNTVPTTIFEIPAKEVKIGALKFLMQISLMGSVTQDTWFLKQNEVDGLDLYFTDGTGVLSILFSEYMIKAERFGSKPSLTYKLQESIMLHSILDELEKTAFGVDDIEEENRLLQLNDPGAIKTAREKLPARSEES
;
A
#
# COMPACT_ATOMS: atom_id res chain seq x y z
N SER A 1 26.56 -22.97 0.06
CA SER A 1 26.36 -21.70 0.80
C SER A 1 25.67 -22.03 2.10
N THR A 2 26.36 -21.84 3.22
CA THR A 2 25.87 -22.21 4.56
C THR A 2 25.14 -21.02 5.17
N LEU A 3 23.92 -21.24 5.65
CA LEU A 3 23.08 -20.20 6.25
C LEU A 3 22.91 -20.53 7.73
N THR A 4 23.57 -19.74 8.58
CA THR A 4 23.43 -19.82 10.04
C THR A 4 22.46 -18.75 10.49
N LEU A 5 21.32 -19.18 11.03
CA LEU A 5 20.39 -18.33 11.76
C LEU A 5 20.83 -18.32 13.22
N VAL A 6 21.15 -17.13 13.74
CA VAL A 6 21.42 -16.90 15.16
C VAL A 6 20.21 -16.15 15.69
N ASP A 7 19.43 -16.83 16.54
CA ASP A 7 18.37 -16.20 17.31
C ASP A 7 18.95 -15.71 18.63
N HIS A 8 18.63 -14.48 19.02
CA HIS A 8 19.09 -13.87 20.27
C HIS A 8 17.87 -13.75 21.18
N ASN A 9 17.68 -14.79 21.99
CA ASN A 9 16.78 -14.74 23.12
C ASN A 9 17.61 -15.06 24.36
N ASP A 10 17.58 -14.16 25.33
CA ASP A 10 18.41 -14.24 26.52
C ASP A 10 18.17 -15.57 27.25
N ASP A 11 19.27 -16.24 27.57
CA ASP A 11 19.43 -17.45 28.38
C ASP A 11 19.34 -18.84 27.74
N ASN A 12 19.24 -19.02 26.42
CA ASN A 12 19.63 -20.31 25.80
C ASN A 12 19.99 -20.20 24.30
N ILE A 13 21.26 -20.46 23.98
CA ILE A 13 21.73 -20.53 22.59
C ILE A 13 21.47 -21.94 22.05
N VAL A 14 20.45 -22.09 21.20
CA VAL A 14 20.22 -23.32 20.42
C VAL A 14 20.63 -23.05 18.98
N ALA A 15 21.76 -23.63 18.56
CA ALA A 15 22.20 -23.59 17.17
C ALA A 15 21.67 -24.83 16.44
N ALA A 16 20.69 -24.66 15.56
CA ALA A 16 20.26 -25.70 14.63
C ALA A 16 21.00 -25.53 13.30
N THR A 17 21.79 -26.53 12.91
CA THR A 17 22.43 -26.59 11.59
C THR A 17 21.70 -27.63 10.75
N VAL A 18 21.06 -27.21 9.66
CA VAL A 18 20.52 -28.13 8.65
C VAL A 18 21.59 -28.35 7.60
N VAL A 19 22.23 -29.52 7.66
CA VAL A 19 23.11 -30.00 6.58
C VAL A 19 22.33 -31.03 5.77
N GLY A 20 22.11 -30.73 4.49
CA GLY A 20 21.66 -31.73 3.53
C GLY A 20 22.78 -32.72 3.22
N SER A 21 22.99 -33.69 4.10
CA SER A 21 23.69 -34.96 3.80
C SER A 21 23.65 -35.87 5.03
N THR A 22 23.39 -37.16 4.81
CA THR A 22 23.28 -38.22 5.82
C THR A 22 24.61 -38.45 6.54
N HIS A 23 24.84 -37.77 7.66
CA HIS A 23 25.49 -38.30 8.86
C HIS A 23 25.56 -37.23 9.96
N CYS A 24 24.98 -37.55 11.12
CA CYS A 24 24.96 -36.68 12.30
C CYS A 24 26.19 -37.02 13.17
N THR A 25 27.09 -36.05 13.36
CA THR A 25 28.18 -36.13 14.33
C THR A 25 28.06 -34.96 15.29
N THR A 26 27.83 -35.25 16.57
CA THR A 26 27.74 -34.23 17.63
C THR A 26 29.14 -33.99 18.20
N ILE A 27 29.63 -32.75 18.12
CA ILE A 27 30.89 -32.32 18.73
C ILE A 27 30.57 -31.23 19.76
N THR A 28 30.72 -31.56 21.04
CA THR A 28 30.77 -30.57 22.13
C THR A 28 32.22 -30.19 22.37
N ARG A 29 32.54 -28.90 22.32
CA ARG A 29 33.88 -28.42 22.70
C ARG A 29 33.85 -27.07 23.41
N THR A 30 34.50 -27.06 24.56
CA THR A 30 34.80 -25.93 25.44
C THR A 30 35.90 -25.02 24.85
N ARG A 31 35.80 -23.72 25.17
CA ARG A 31 36.71 -22.62 24.76
C ARG A 31 38.20 -22.97 24.93
N PRO A 32 39.09 -22.51 24.03
CA PRO A 32 39.81 -21.26 24.32
C PRO A 32 40.24 -20.39 23.10
N HIS A 33 40.53 -19.11 23.41
CA HIS A 33 41.33 -18.11 22.69
C HIS A 33 41.18 -17.96 21.15
N ILE A 34 40.51 -16.90 20.73
CA ILE A 34 40.46 -16.43 19.33
C ILE A 34 41.35 -15.20 19.17
N HIS A 35 42.41 -15.34 18.37
CA HIS A 35 43.14 -14.22 17.77
C HIS A 35 42.35 -13.69 16.57
N PHE A 36 42.05 -12.38 16.56
CA PHE A 36 41.44 -11.71 15.41
C PHE A 36 42.51 -11.40 14.34
N ILE A 37 42.38 -12.02 13.17
CA ILE A 37 43.05 -11.58 11.94
C ILE A 37 42.01 -10.83 11.11
N SER A 38 42.21 -9.53 10.94
CA SER A 38 41.39 -8.68 10.09
C SER A 38 41.92 -8.76 8.65
N SER A 39 41.17 -9.38 7.75
CA SER A 39 41.38 -9.27 6.31
C SER A 39 40.31 -8.35 5.71
N LYS A 40 40.76 -7.20 5.18
CA LYS A 40 39.92 -6.32 4.34
C LYS A 40 39.52 -7.06 3.06
N LEU A 41 38.21 -7.23 2.85
CA LEU A 41 37.64 -7.70 1.58
C LEU A 41 37.10 -6.49 0.79
N ASN A 42 37.52 -6.43 -0.48
CA ASN A 42 37.15 -5.38 -1.44
C ASN A 42 35.67 -5.48 -1.86
N ASN A 43 35.03 -4.31 -1.97
CA ASN A 43 33.58 -4.13 -2.04
C ASN A 43 32.99 -4.12 -3.46
N SER A 44 33.71 -4.62 -4.47
CA SER A 44 33.33 -4.42 -5.89
C SER A 44 32.69 -5.62 -6.58
N THR A 45 32.43 -6.74 -5.88
CA THR A 45 31.93 -7.99 -6.52
C THR A 45 30.52 -8.40 -6.08
N ILE A 46 29.91 -7.72 -5.08
CA ILE A 46 28.62 -8.14 -4.51
C ILE A 46 27.41 -7.61 -5.31
N GLN A 47 27.57 -6.62 -6.20
CA GLN A 47 26.42 -6.05 -6.93
C GLN A 47 25.94 -6.88 -8.13
N ASN A 48 26.66 -7.92 -8.56
CA ASN A 48 26.33 -8.61 -9.83
C ASN A 48 25.57 -9.94 -9.67
N MET A 49 25.26 -10.39 -8.44
CA MET A 49 24.61 -11.70 -8.23
C MET A 49 23.13 -11.64 -7.82
N ASN A 50 22.59 -10.47 -7.48
CA ASN A 50 21.19 -10.34 -7.07
C ASN A 50 20.23 -10.11 -8.26
N SER A 51 20.72 -9.57 -9.38
CA SER A 51 19.89 -9.30 -10.57
C SER A 51 19.55 -10.58 -11.36
N VAL A 52 20.43 -11.57 -11.37
CA VAL A 52 20.25 -12.79 -12.21
C VAL A 52 19.26 -13.77 -11.59
N ARG A 53 19.07 -13.74 -10.25
CA ARG A 53 18.15 -14.65 -9.56
C ARG A 53 16.69 -14.20 -9.62
N PHE A 54 16.42 -12.90 -9.72
CA PHE A 54 15.05 -12.39 -9.86
C PHE A 54 14.46 -12.63 -11.25
N ILE A 55 15.27 -12.53 -12.31
CA ILE A 55 14.81 -12.75 -13.70
C ILE A 55 14.44 -14.23 -13.94
N ALA A 56 15.18 -15.18 -13.34
CA ALA A 56 14.88 -16.61 -13.46
C ALA A 56 13.56 -17.01 -12.78
N ALA A 57 13.19 -16.36 -11.67
CA ALA A 57 11.92 -16.63 -10.99
C ALA A 57 10.71 -16.11 -11.77
N LEU A 58 10.81 -14.92 -12.39
CA LEU A 58 9.73 -14.33 -13.17
C LEU A 58 9.45 -15.09 -14.47
N LEU A 59 10.47 -15.67 -15.10
CA LEU A 59 10.32 -16.47 -16.32
C LEU A 59 9.65 -17.84 -16.07
N SER A 60 9.83 -18.41 -14.87
CA SER A 60 9.14 -19.66 -14.48
C SER A 60 7.65 -19.47 -14.18
N LEU A 61 7.22 -18.27 -13.76
CA LEU A 61 5.81 -17.98 -13.51
C LEU A 61 5.02 -17.78 -14.82
N LEU A 62 5.68 -17.30 -15.87
CA LEU A 62 5.04 -17.02 -17.16
C LEU A 62 4.82 -18.28 -18.02
N GLN A 63 5.62 -19.34 -17.82
CA GLN A 63 5.44 -20.62 -18.54
C GLN A 63 4.37 -21.54 -17.93
N ALA A 64 3.81 -21.21 -16.78
CA ALA A 64 2.74 -21.99 -16.15
C ALA A 64 1.32 -21.67 -16.68
N VAL A 65 1.17 -20.67 -17.55
CA VAL A 65 -0.14 -20.20 -18.04
C VAL A 65 -0.57 -20.86 -19.36
N SER A 66 0.32 -21.53 -20.09
CA SER A 66 0.01 -22.09 -21.42
C SER A 66 -0.46 -23.56 -21.43
N ALA A 67 -0.61 -24.21 -20.28
CA ALA A 67 -1.04 -25.62 -20.19
C ALA A 67 -2.51 -25.79 -19.75
N PHE A 68 -3.39 -24.84 -20.08
CA PHE A 68 -4.83 -24.98 -19.84
C PHE A 68 -5.46 -25.83 -20.95
N ALA A 69 -5.55 -27.14 -20.70
CA ALA A 69 -6.38 -28.05 -21.49
C ALA A 69 -7.86 -27.59 -21.46
N PRO A 70 -8.64 -27.83 -22.53
CA PRO A 70 -10.07 -27.54 -22.52
C PRO A 70 -10.78 -28.44 -21.50
N LEU A 71 -11.32 -27.84 -20.44
CA LEU A 71 -12.14 -28.55 -19.46
C LEU A 71 -13.49 -28.97 -20.08
N PRO A 72 -14.05 -30.13 -19.69
CA PRO A 72 -15.37 -30.56 -20.12
C PRO A 72 -16.45 -29.63 -19.55
N ALA A 73 -17.49 -29.38 -20.36
CA ALA A 73 -18.64 -28.56 -20.01
C ALA A 73 -19.31 -29.07 -18.72
N PHE A 74 -19.11 -28.34 -17.64
CA PHE A 74 -19.76 -28.57 -16.35
C PHE A 74 -21.06 -27.77 -16.33
N SER A 75 -22.18 -28.45 -16.62
CA SER A 75 -23.52 -27.90 -16.33
C SER A 75 -23.69 -27.83 -14.81
N GLN A 76 -23.67 -26.61 -14.28
CA GLN A 76 -23.92 -26.36 -12.87
C GLN A 76 -25.15 -25.47 -12.76
N ASP A 77 -26.27 -26.08 -12.39
CA ASP A 77 -27.41 -25.37 -11.79
C ASP A 77 -26.93 -24.78 -10.47
N VAL A 78 -26.39 -23.56 -10.53
CA VAL A 78 -26.01 -22.79 -9.34
C VAL A 78 -27.27 -22.08 -8.84
N ALA A 79 -27.91 -22.71 -7.85
CA ALA A 79 -28.82 -22.02 -6.96
C ALA A 79 -28.05 -20.86 -6.29
N VAL A 80 -28.44 -19.64 -6.63
CA VAL A 80 -27.89 -18.39 -6.09
C VAL A 80 -28.17 -18.34 -4.58
N ARG A 81 -27.22 -18.82 -3.77
CA ARG A 81 -27.16 -18.51 -2.34
C ARG A 81 -26.68 -17.07 -2.18
N GLN A 82 -27.64 -16.15 -2.11
CA GLN A 82 -27.43 -14.75 -1.71
C GLN A 82 -26.93 -14.74 -0.25
N SER A 83 -25.60 -14.75 -0.12
CA SER A 83 -24.91 -14.81 1.16
C SER A 83 -24.68 -13.37 1.65
N THR A 84 -25.60 -12.89 2.49
CA THR A 84 -25.35 -12.04 3.67
C THR A 84 -24.14 -11.10 3.65
N THR A 85 -24.09 -10.14 2.72
CA THR A 85 -23.24 -8.93 2.83
C THR A 85 -24.05 -7.63 2.84
N ARG A 86 -25.39 -7.70 2.74
CA ARG A 86 -26.27 -6.52 2.78
C ARG A 86 -26.46 -5.92 4.18
N LEU A 87 -26.25 -6.68 5.24
CA LEU A 87 -26.58 -6.22 6.61
C LEU A 87 -25.57 -5.23 7.21
N GLN A 88 -24.38 -5.06 6.64
CA GLN A 88 -23.44 -4.00 7.08
C GLN A 88 -23.66 -2.66 6.37
N LEU A 89 -24.31 -2.64 5.20
CA LEU A 89 -24.49 -1.43 4.40
C LEU A 89 -25.65 -0.54 4.91
N ASP A 90 -26.75 -1.16 5.34
CA ASP A 90 -27.96 -0.42 5.77
C ASP A 90 -27.79 0.27 7.14
N PHE A 91 -26.90 -0.26 7.99
CA PHE A 91 -26.56 0.38 9.26
C PHE A 91 -25.79 1.69 9.07
N LEU A 92 -24.88 1.73 8.10
CA LEU A 92 -24.05 2.91 7.82
C LEU A 92 -24.85 4.03 7.13
N GLN A 93 -25.78 3.72 6.23
CA GLN A 93 -26.65 4.75 5.63
C GLN A 93 -27.58 5.43 6.65
N ASN A 94 -27.99 4.70 7.69
CA ASN A 94 -28.86 5.23 8.74
C ASN A 94 -28.09 5.94 9.87
N ILE A 95 -26.81 5.64 10.07
CA ILE A 95 -25.96 6.30 11.09
C ILE A 95 -25.22 7.51 10.54
N PHE A 96 -24.75 7.46 9.29
CA PHE A 96 -24.02 8.57 8.66
C PHE A 96 -24.95 9.56 7.94
N GLY A 97 -26.24 9.54 8.28
CA GLY A 97 -27.19 10.57 7.87
C GLY A 97 -27.39 10.62 6.36
N GLY A 98 -28.31 9.79 5.84
CA GLY A 98 -28.98 10.03 4.55
C GLY A 98 -29.82 11.32 4.48
N GLY A 99 -29.58 12.29 5.38
CA GLY A 99 -30.09 13.65 5.26
C GLY A 99 -29.05 14.45 4.50
N GLY A 100 -29.42 14.95 3.32
CA GLY A 100 -28.62 15.87 2.52
C GLY A 100 -28.32 17.17 3.27
N ASP A 101 -27.43 17.09 4.24
CA ASP A 101 -26.85 18.25 4.87
C ASP A 101 -26.02 18.90 3.77
N ASN A 102 -26.46 20.07 3.29
CA ASN A 102 -25.83 20.86 2.24
C ASN A 102 -24.49 21.45 2.73
N THR A 103 -23.73 20.67 3.50
CA THR A 103 -22.42 21.00 4.01
C THR A 103 -21.50 21.14 2.83
N VAL A 104 -21.12 22.38 2.57
CA VAL A 104 -20.19 22.72 1.49
C VAL A 104 -18.88 21.99 1.79
N PRO A 105 -18.41 21.09 0.90
CA PRO A 105 -17.17 20.37 1.12
C PRO A 105 -16.01 21.35 1.27
N THR A 106 -15.17 21.12 2.26
CA THR A 106 -13.93 21.88 2.41
C THR A 106 -12.86 21.22 1.54
N THR A 107 -12.40 21.91 0.50
CA THR A 107 -11.27 21.44 -0.30
C THR A 107 -9.99 21.53 0.52
N ILE A 108 -9.29 20.41 0.69
CA ILE A 108 -8.04 20.34 1.45
C ILE A 108 -6.86 20.65 0.53
N PHE A 109 -6.78 19.92 -0.58
CA PHE A 109 -5.79 20.18 -1.63
C PHE A 109 -6.36 19.85 -3.00
N GLU A 110 -5.72 20.43 -4.00
CA GLU A 110 -5.98 20.17 -5.41
C GLU A 110 -4.64 20.11 -6.14
N ILE A 111 -4.45 19.04 -6.91
CA ILE A 111 -3.23 18.78 -7.68
C ILE A 111 -3.62 18.76 -9.15
N PRO A 112 -3.18 19.75 -9.94
CA PRO A 112 -3.40 19.75 -11.38
C PRO A 112 -2.53 18.67 -12.03
N ALA A 113 -3.14 17.87 -12.89
CA ALA A 113 -2.50 16.81 -13.64
C ALA A 113 -2.63 17.07 -15.14
N LYS A 114 -1.68 16.54 -15.91
CA LYS A 114 -1.72 16.56 -17.37
C LYS A 114 -2.63 15.45 -17.88
N GLU A 115 -2.47 14.26 -17.31
CA GLU A 115 -3.22 13.07 -17.67
C GLU A 115 -3.31 12.13 -16.46
N VAL A 116 -4.51 11.61 -16.21
CA VAL A 116 -4.80 10.66 -15.13
C VAL A 116 -5.50 9.43 -15.69
N LYS A 117 -4.90 8.25 -15.51
CA LYS A 117 -5.56 6.97 -15.82
C LYS A 117 -6.49 6.58 -14.67
N ILE A 118 -7.66 7.23 -14.59
CA ILE A 118 -8.58 7.21 -13.45
C ILE A 118 -8.83 5.80 -12.91
N GLY A 119 -9.22 4.85 -13.77
CA GLY A 119 -9.55 3.48 -13.32
C GLY A 119 -8.37 2.76 -12.66
N ALA A 120 -7.19 2.83 -13.28
CA ALA A 120 -5.98 2.17 -12.76
C ALA A 120 -5.45 2.88 -11.49
N LEU A 121 -5.46 4.22 -11.48
CA LEU A 121 -5.03 5.01 -10.32
C LEU A 121 -5.97 4.79 -9.13
N LYS A 122 -7.29 4.83 -9.35
CA LYS A 122 -8.30 4.56 -8.32
C LYS A 122 -8.13 3.17 -7.71
N PHE A 123 -7.91 2.16 -8.55
CA PHE A 123 -7.67 0.79 -8.08
C PHE A 123 -6.39 0.68 -7.24
N LEU A 124 -5.29 1.30 -7.70
CA LEU A 124 -4.03 1.33 -6.96
C LEU A 124 -4.19 2.04 -5.61
N MET A 125 -4.86 3.19 -5.59
CA MET A 125 -5.15 3.93 -4.36
C MET A 125 -6.03 3.13 -3.40
N GLN A 126 -7.04 2.42 -3.91
CA GLN A 126 -7.87 1.55 -3.10
C GLN A 126 -7.05 0.47 -2.40
N ILE A 127 -6.13 -0.20 -3.11
CA ILE A 127 -5.25 -1.22 -2.51
C ILE A 127 -4.33 -0.59 -1.45
N SER A 128 -3.71 0.54 -1.77
CA SER A 128 -2.79 1.21 -0.86
C SER A 128 -3.48 1.66 0.44
N LEU A 129 -4.67 2.24 0.31
CA LEU A 129 -5.48 2.65 1.45
C LEU A 129 -5.95 1.45 2.27
N MET A 130 -6.39 0.35 1.63
CA MET A 130 -6.73 -0.87 2.35
C MET A 130 -5.55 -1.47 3.13
N GLY A 131 -4.32 -1.28 2.65
CA GLY A 131 -3.10 -1.68 3.37
C GLY A 131 -2.71 -0.75 4.51
N SER A 132 -3.09 0.53 4.43
CA SER A 132 -2.72 1.57 5.40
C SER A 132 -3.77 1.81 6.47
N VAL A 133 -5.03 1.45 6.19
CA VAL A 133 -6.14 1.59 7.12
C VAL A 133 -6.10 0.50 8.19
N THR A 134 -5.99 0.92 9.45
CA THR A 134 -6.30 0.07 10.60
C THR A 134 -7.81 -0.20 10.65
N GLN A 135 -8.19 -1.47 10.79
CA GLN A 135 -9.58 -1.96 10.67
C GLN A 135 -10.60 -1.21 11.55
N ASP A 136 -10.14 -0.56 12.62
CA ASP A 136 -10.99 0.09 13.61
C ASP A 136 -11.10 1.61 13.47
N THR A 137 -10.51 2.22 12.42
CA THR A 137 -10.39 3.69 12.32
C THR A 137 -11.01 4.28 11.06
N TRP A 138 -10.86 3.63 9.91
CA TRP A 138 -11.42 4.12 8.65
C TRP A 138 -12.20 3.03 7.93
N PHE A 139 -13.27 3.43 7.24
CA PHE A 139 -14.02 2.59 6.32
C PHE A 139 -13.91 3.17 4.92
N LEU A 140 -13.33 2.40 4.01
CA LEU A 140 -13.19 2.78 2.61
C LEU A 140 -14.45 2.37 1.83
N LYS A 141 -15.03 3.30 1.09
CA LYS A 141 -16.14 3.07 0.18
C LYS A 141 -15.83 3.66 -1.18
N GLN A 142 -16.18 2.93 -2.22
CA GLN A 142 -16.10 3.46 -3.58
C GLN A 142 -17.25 4.46 -3.82
N ASN A 143 -16.89 5.65 -4.29
CA ASN A 143 -17.86 6.66 -4.70
C ASN A 143 -18.33 6.38 -6.15
N GLU A 144 -19.58 6.77 -6.45
CA GLU A 144 -20.18 6.72 -7.79
C GLU A 144 -19.48 7.70 -8.76
N VAL A 145 -18.98 8.83 -8.27
CA VAL A 145 -18.34 9.90 -9.07
C VAL A 145 -16.84 9.66 -9.22
N ASP A 146 -16.45 8.42 -9.56
CA ASP A 146 -15.06 8.03 -9.79
C ASP A 146 -14.07 8.36 -8.66
N GLY A 147 -14.57 8.54 -7.43
CA GLY A 147 -13.78 8.83 -6.23
C GLY A 147 -13.68 7.66 -5.24
N LEU A 148 -13.01 7.94 -4.13
CA LEU A 148 -12.92 7.08 -2.95
C LEU A 148 -13.31 7.89 -1.71
N ASP A 149 -14.27 7.38 -0.95
CA ASP A 149 -14.71 8.01 0.30
C ASP A 149 -14.17 7.20 1.49
N LEU A 150 -13.50 7.89 2.41
CA LEU A 150 -13.00 7.36 3.66
C LEU A 150 -13.85 7.90 4.79
N TYR A 151 -14.68 7.03 5.37
CA TYR A 151 -15.52 7.34 6.52
C TYR A 151 -14.73 7.06 7.79
N PHE A 152 -14.64 8.04 8.67
CA PHE A 152 -14.03 7.84 9.97
C PHE A 152 -15.02 7.19 10.94
N THR A 153 -14.53 6.30 11.81
CA THR A 153 -15.41 5.46 12.66
C THR A 153 -16.23 6.25 13.67
N ASP A 154 -15.84 7.48 13.99
CA ASP A 154 -16.57 8.34 14.92
C ASP A 154 -17.79 9.06 14.30
N GLY A 155 -17.99 8.96 12.98
CA GLY A 155 -19.10 9.63 12.30
C GLY A 155 -18.95 11.13 12.06
N THR A 156 -17.83 11.74 12.48
CA THR A 156 -17.67 13.20 12.49
C THR A 156 -17.19 13.79 11.18
N GLY A 157 -16.64 12.98 10.28
CA GLY A 157 -16.16 13.45 8.99
C GLY A 157 -15.95 12.34 7.96
N VAL A 158 -15.94 12.76 6.71
CA VAL A 158 -15.62 11.92 5.54
C VAL A 158 -14.54 12.62 4.74
N LEU A 159 -13.48 11.88 4.43
CA LEU A 159 -12.44 12.33 3.50
C LEU A 159 -12.75 11.72 2.13
N SER A 160 -13.05 12.54 1.13
CA SER A 160 -13.29 12.11 -0.24
C SER A 160 -12.10 12.45 -1.12
N ILE A 161 -11.63 11.48 -1.89
CA ILE A 161 -10.59 11.65 -2.90
C ILE A 161 -11.27 11.53 -4.26
N LEU A 162 -11.29 12.63 -5.00
CA LEU A 162 -11.89 12.74 -6.30
C LEU A 162 -10.80 12.69 -7.36
N PHE A 163 -10.96 11.76 -8.31
CA PHE A 163 -10.09 11.63 -9.46
C PHE A 163 -10.80 12.20 -10.68
N SER A 164 -10.10 13.03 -11.44
CA SER A 164 -10.56 13.55 -12.72
C SER A 164 -9.41 13.47 -13.72
N GLU A 165 -9.73 13.61 -15.01
CA GLU A 165 -8.76 13.45 -16.09
C GLU A 165 -7.56 14.41 -15.97
N TYR A 166 -7.80 15.61 -15.44
CA TYR A 166 -6.81 16.71 -15.34
C TYR A 166 -6.55 17.18 -13.92
N MET A 167 -7.14 16.52 -12.91
CA MET A 167 -6.99 16.96 -11.52
C MET A 167 -7.24 15.83 -10.53
N ILE A 168 -6.55 15.90 -9.40
CA ILE A 168 -6.82 15.08 -8.22
C ILE A 168 -7.16 16.03 -7.08
N LYS A 169 -8.28 15.77 -6.41
CA LYS A 169 -8.80 16.65 -5.36
C LYS A 169 -9.09 15.85 -4.10
N ALA A 170 -8.74 16.41 -2.94
CA ALA A 170 -9.14 15.88 -1.65
C ALA A 170 -10.11 16.86 -0.97
N GLU A 171 -11.27 16.35 -0.59
CA GLU A 171 -12.34 17.11 0.05
C GLU A 171 -12.72 16.51 1.40
N ARG A 172 -12.98 17.38 2.37
CA ARG A 172 -13.53 17.00 3.67
C ARG A 172 -15.00 17.36 3.74
N PHE A 173 -15.81 16.41 4.17
CA PHE A 173 -17.20 16.60 4.56
C PHE A 173 -17.34 16.50 6.08
N GLY A 174 -18.24 17.30 6.65
CA GLY A 174 -18.53 17.35 8.09
C GLY A 174 -18.40 18.77 8.67
N SER A 175 -19.43 19.20 9.39
CA SER A 175 -19.51 20.57 9.94
C SER A 175 -18.51 20.84 11.08
N LYS A 176 -18.18 19.81 11.86
CA LYS A 176 -17.27 19.93 13.02
C LYS A 176 -16.51 18.62 13.25
N PRO A 177 -15.46 18.34 12.45
CA PRO A 177 -14.66 17.13 12.61
C PRO A 177 -13.99 17.08 13.98
N SER A 178 -13.92 15.90 14.58
CA SER A 178 -13.25 15.70 15.87
C SER A 178 -11.75 16.01 15.77
N LEU A 179 -11.09 16.30 16.91
CA LEU A 179 -9.64 16.46 16.93
C LEU A 179 -8.94 15.17 16.47
N THR A 180 -9.43 14.01 16.90
CA THR A 180 -8.92 12.71 16.50
C THR A 180 -9.02 12.51 14.99
N TYR A 181 -10.17 12.86 14.39
CA TYR A 181 -10.34 12.85 12.94
C TYR A 181 -9.27 13.70 12.26
N LYS A 182 -9.07 14.96 12.66
CA LYS A 182 -8.09 15.86 12.02
C LYS A 182 -6.67 15.33 12.09
N LEU A 183 -6.28 14.70 13.20
CA LEU A 183 -4.95 14.10 13.35
C LEU A 183 -4.79 12.89 12.40
N GLN A 184 -5.78 12.00 12.37
CA GLN A 184 -5.76 10.83 11.49
C GLN A 184 -5.87 11.22 10.01
N GLU A 185 -6.68 12.22 9.69
CA GLU A 185 -6.80 12.83 8.36
C GLU A 185 -5.44 13.28 7.87
N SER A 186 -4.66 13.99 8.69
CA SER A 186 -3.31 14.44 8.30
C SER A 186 -2.39 13.27 7.95
N ILE A 187 -2.40 12.20 8.74
CA ILE A 187 -1.58 11.01 8.49
C ILE A 187 -1.99 10.36 7.17
N MET A 188 -3.30 10.23 6.95
CA MET A 188 -3.86 9.64 5.74
C MET A 188 -3.51 10.45 4.48
N LEU A 189 -3.65 11.78 4.54
CA LEU A 189 -3.32 12.67 3.43
C LEU A 189 -1.84 12.60 3.06
N HIS A 190 -0.94 12.50 4.04
CA HIS A 190 0.48 12.28 3.75
C HIS A 190 0.72 10.94 3.06
N SER A 191 0.12 9.86 3.54
CA SER A 191 0.23 8.55 2.90
C SER A 191 -0.28 8.56 1.45
N ILE A 192 -1.37 9.29 1.18
CA ILE A 192 -1.90 9.45 -0.18
C ILE A 192 -0.90 10.22 -1.05
N LEU A 193 -0.35 11.32 -0.55
CA LEU A 193 0.62 12.13 -1.31
C LEU A 193 1.94 11.41 -1.56
N ASP A 194 2.37 10.53 -0.66
CA ASP A 194 3.56 9.68 -0.84
C ASP A 194 3.32 8.63 -1.95
N GLU A 195 2.13 8.02 -1.99
CA GLU A 195 1.79 7.04 -3.03
C GLU A 195 1.56 7.69 -4.41
N LEU A 196 0.99 8.90 -4.44
CA LEU A 196 0.91 9.69 -5.68
C LEU A 196 2.29 10.05 -6.21
N GLU A 197 3.23 10.44 -5.33
CA GLU A 197 4.61 10.76 -5.70
C GLU A 197 5.33 9.53 -6.27
N LYS A 198 5.19 8.39 -5.60
CA LYS A 198 5.72 7.11 -6.05
C LYS A 198 5.13 6.67 -7.38
N THR A 199 3.83 6.90 -7.61
CA THR A 199 3.16 6.54 -8.85
C THR A 199 3.57 7.46 -10.02
N ALA A 200 3.85 8.74 -9.74
CA ALA A 200 4.26 9.71 -10.75
C ALA A 200 5.76 9.59 -11.10
N PHE A 201 6.63 9.38 -10.10
CA PHE A 201 8.09 9.47 -10.25
C PHE A 201 8.87 8.23 -9.83
N GLY A 202 8.26 7.28 -9.11
CA GLY A 202 8.96 6.15 -8.52
C GLY A 202 9.32 5.00 -9.46
N VAL A 203 8.99 5.10 -10.76
CA VAL A 203 9.33 4.08 -11.76
C VAL A 203 10.14 4.71 -12.89
N ASP A 204 11.45 4.45 -12.87
CA ASP A 204 12.40 5.01 -13.85
C ASP A 204 12.32 4.32 -15.23
N ASP A 205 11.85 3.07 -15.28
CA ASP A 205 11.86 2.22 -16.48
C ASP A 205 10.60 2.38 -17.38
N ILE A 206 9.68 3.29 -17.05
CA ILE A 206 8.43 3.50 -17.78
C ILE A 206 8.43 4.87 -18.46
N GLU A 207 8.17 4.87 -19.76
CA GLU A 207 7.96 6.08 -20.57
C GLU A 207 6.86 6.97 -19.97
N GLU A 208 7.03 8.28 -20.00
CA GLU A 208 6.13 9.24 -19.34
C GLU A 208 4.66 9.07 -19.76
N GLU A 209 4.41 8.78 -21.04
CA GLU A 209 3.08 8.57 -21.62
C GLU A 209 2.38 7.31 -21.06
N ASN A 210 3.17 6.32 -20.66
CA ASN A 210 2.65 5.06 -20.12
C ASN A 210 2.39 5.12 -18.62
N ARG A 211 2.82 6.18 -17.92
CA ARG A 211 2.59 6.37 -16.48
C ARG A 211 1.10 6.48 -16.15
N LEU A 212 0.75 6.14 -14.91
CA LEU A 212 -0.63 6.23 -14.41
C LEU A 212 -1.05 7.68 -14.11
N LEU A 213 -0.07 8.50 -13.74
CA LEU A 213 -0.24 9.90 -13.37
C LEU A 213 0.87 10.71 -14.02
N GLN A 214 0.50 11.67 -14.86
CA GLN A 214 1.39 12.69 -15.37
C GLN A 214 1.01 14.03 -14.74
N LEU A 215 1.97 14.69 -14.09
CA LEU A 215 1.76 15.99 -13.47
C LEU A 215 2.17 17.11 -14.42
N ASN A 216 1.48 18.25 -14.35
CA ASN A 216 1.87 19.44 -15.10
C ASN A 216 3.17 20.04 -14.56
N ASP A 217 3.34 20.01 -13.24
CA ASP A 217 4.51 20.49 -12.52
C ASP A 217 5.03 19.40 -11.58
N PRO A 218 6.31 19.00 -11.65
CA PRO A 218 6.91 18.07 -10.70
C PRO A 218 6.86 18.58 -9.25
N GLY A 219 6.77 19.90 -9.04
CA GLY A 219 6.62 20.51 -7.72
C GLY A 219 5.20 20.49 -7.13
N ALA A 220 4.20 20.03 -7.88
CA ALA A 220 2.79 20.13 -7.47
C ALA A 220 2.48 19.35 -6.18
N ILE A 221 3.04 18.14 -6.03
CA ILE A 221 2.84 17.32 -4.82
C ILE A 221 3.48 17.98 -3.60
N LYS A 222 4.68 18.53 -3.74
CA LYS A 222 5.36 19.22 -2.65
C LYS A 222 4.57 20.45 -2.20
N THR A 223 4.04 21.22 -3.16
CA THR A 223 3.16 22.36 -2.90
C THR A 223 1.88 21.93 -2.17
N ALA A 224 1.30 20.78 -2.54
CA ALA A 224 0.14 20.23 -1.82
C ALA A 224 0.48 19.84 -0.38
N ARG A 225 1.67 19.27 -0.13
CA ARG A 225 2.14 18.95 1.24
C ARG A 225 2.30 20.19 2.12
N GLU A 226 2.77 21.30 1.55
CA GLU A 226 2.95 22.56 2.27
C GLU A 226 1.61 23.21 2.65
N LYS A 227 0.55 22.97 1.86
CA LYS A 227 -0.81 23.46 2.14
C LYS A 227 -1.56 22.64 3.20
N LEU A 228 -1.02 21.51 3.65
CA LEU A 228 -1.71 20.67 4.61
C LEU A 228 -1.83 21.38 5.97
N PRO A 229 -2.99 21.26 6.66
CA PRO A 229 -3.30 22.02 7.86
C PRO A 229 -2.39 21.70 9.06
N ALA A 230 -1.63 20.60 9.02
CA ALA A 230 -0.68 20.26 10.07
C ALA A 230 0.55 21.21 10.12
N ARG A 231 0.73 22.07 9.10
CA ARG A 231 1.90 22.96 8.97
C ARG A 231 1.59 24.44 8.78
N SER A 232 0.31 24.84 8.75
CA SER A 232 -0.01 26.26 8.74
C SER A 232 0.25 26.85 10.13
N GLU A 233 1.47 27.31 10.35
CA GLU A 233 1.72 28.33 11.37
C GLU A 233 0.85 29.53 10.99
N GLU A 234 -0.02 29.94 11.90
CA GLU A 234 -0.96 31.06 11.72
C GLU A 234 -0.21 32.29 11.15
N SER A 235 -0.57 32.69 9.94
CA SER A 235 -0.16 33.97 9.32
C SER A 235 -1.37 34.87 9.18
#